data_AF-A0A7V6U9J8-F1
#
_entry.id   AF-A0A7V6U9J8-F1
#
_cell.length_a   1.000
_cell.length_b   1.000
_cell.length_c   1.000
_cell.angle_alpha   90.00
_cell.angle_beta   90.00
_cell.angle_gamma   90.00
#
_symmetry.space_group_name_H-M   'P 1'
#
loop_
_entity.id
_entity.type
_entity.pdbx_description
1 polymer ?
#
loop_
_entity_poly.entity_id
_entity_poly.type
_entity_poly.pdbx_seq_one_letter_code
_entity_poly.pdbx_strand_id
1 'polypeptide(L)'
;MDIIKIDRSFVKKIHTDRKCNIITKAIINMAQDLGIKVVAEGIEKPEQLAYLRRLNCLAGQGYIYSRPVPLDEFKKILARKRCNPVIFREIRIKNNIEDKRKYFRLKFQQLLEADMTVIEVNDRKVKVGNTKVLIENIGPGGLCFISNIRLLVTKNVILQFTSELIDKEIKVHGYIV
;
A
#
# COMPACT_ATOMS: atom_id res chain seq x y z
N MET A 1 20.32 9.91 27.59
CA MET A 1 19.29 8.86 27.43
C MET A 1 18.91 8.90 25.96
N ASP A 2 19.30 7.90 25.17
CA ASP A 2 19.33 8.07 23.70
C ASP A 2 18.06 7.56 23.00
N ILE A 3 17.26 6.76 23.70
CA ILE A 3 16.08 6.07 23.17
C ILE A 3 14.96 6.03 24.21
N ILE A 4 13.73 6.38 23.79
CA ILE A 4 12.49 6.14 24.53
C ILE A 4 11.76 4.94 23.93
N LYS A 5 11.29 4.03 24.78
CA LYS A 5 10.50 2.87 24.37
C LYS A 5 9.02 3.08 24.70
N ILE A 6 8.15 2.86 23.72
CA ILE A 6 6.70 2.86 23.93
C ILE A 6 6.26 1.42 24.18
N ASP A 7 5.76 1.17 25.39
CA ASP A 7 5.36 -0.17 25.80
C ASP A 7 4.21 -0.74 24.95
N ARG A 8 4.20 -2.08 24.83
CA ARG A 8 3.20 -2.84 24.08
C ARG A 8 1.77 -2.54 24.50
N SER A 9 1.50 -2.24 25.78
CA SER A 9 0.15 -1.94 26.26
C SER A 9 -0.47 -0.72 25.57
N PHE A 10 0.34 0.30 25.25
CA PHE A 10 -0.08 1.49 24.50
C PHE A 10 -0.26 1.17 23.02
N VAL A 11 0.72 0.50 22.40
CA VAL A 11 0.69 0.13 20.98
C VAL A 11 -0.50 -0.78 20.66
N LYS A 12 -0.81 -1.74 21.54
CA LYS A 12 -1.93 -2.67 21.41
C LYS A 12 -3.28 -1.94 21.29
N LYS A 13 -3.46 -0.85 22.03
CA LYS A 13 -4.73 -0.11 22.16
C LYS A 13 -4.78 1.18 21.34
N ILE A 14 -3.77 1.45 20.51
CA ILE A 14 -3.58 2.75 19.83
C ILE A 14 -4.75 3.19 18.93
N HIS A 15 -5.55 2.24 18.44
CA HIS A 15 -6.73 2.48 17.59
C HIS A 15 -8.06 2.32 18.33
N THR A 16 -8.06 1.69 19.51
CA THR A 16 -9.27 1.33 20.25
C THR A 16 -9.47 2.16 21.51
N ASP A 17 -8.41 2.80 22.02
CA ASP A 17 -8.44 3.63 23.22
C ASP A 17 -7.87 5.02 22.92
N ARG A 18 -8.74 6.03 23.00
CA ARG A 18 -8.40 7.43 22.76
C ARG A 18 -7.28 7.92 23.70
N LYS A 19 -7.24 7.46 24.96
CA LYS A 19 -6.19 7.87 25.90
C LYS A 19 -4.84 7.31 25.48
N CYS A 20 -4.77 6.01 25.16
CA CYS A 20 -3.54 5.41 24.65
C CYS A 20 -3.05 6.09 23.36
N ASN A 21 -3.98 6.44 22.46
CA ASN A 21 -3.66 7.16 21.24
C ASN A 21 -3.01 8.53 21.51
N ILE A 22 -3.65 9.35 22.35
CA ILE A 22 -3.16 10.69 22.72
C ILE A 22 -1.80 10.60 23.39
N ILE A 23 -1.64 9.70 24.37
CA ILE A 23 -0.38 9.52 25.11
C ILE A 23 0.73 9.09 24.16
N THR A 24 0.48 8.09 23.30
CA THR A 24 1.48 7.61 22.33
C THR A 24 1.91 8.74 21.40
N LYS A 25 0.96 9.53 20.88
CA LYS A 25 1.25 10.67 20.00
C LYS A 25 2.05 11.74 20.72
N ALA A 26 1.68 12.08 21.95
CA ALA A 26 2.39 13.08 22.74
C ALA A 26 3.84 12.67 23.04
N ILE A 27 4.07 11.40 23.41
CA ILE A 27 5.42 10.86 23.65
C ILE A 27 6.27 10.94 22.38
N ILE A 28 5.71 10.54 21.22
CA ILE A 28 6.45 10.55 19.95
C ILE A 28 6.84 11.98 19.57
N ASN A 29 5.90 12.92 19.63
CA ASN A 29 6.15 14.32 19.28
C ASN A 29 7.19 14.94 20.22
N MET A 30 7.03 14.75 21.53
CA MET A 30 7.98 15.27 22.52
C MET A 30 9.39 14.72 22.31
N ALA A 31 9.51 13.41 22.05
CA ALA A 31 10.81 12.80 21.78
C ALA A 31 11.45 13.37 20.50
N GLN A 32 10.65 13.66 19.46
CA GLN A 32 11.15 14.30 18.24
C GLN A 32 11.66 15.71 18.49
N ASP A 33 10.91 16.52 19.24
CA ASP A 33 11.31 17.89 19.58
C ASP A 33 12.62 17.91 20.38
N LEU A 34 12.87 16.87 21.16
CA LEU A 34 14.10 16.69 21.95
C LEU A 34 15.22 15.96 21.19
N GLY A 35 15.00 15.55 19.93
CA GLY A 35 15.98 14.76 19.15
C GLY A 35 16.23 13.35 19.69
N ILE A 36 15.33 12.80 20.49
CA ILE A 36 15.41 11.48 21.11
C ILE A 36 14.78 10.43 20.19
N LYS A 37 15.45 9.30 19.99
CA LYS A 37 14.92 8.20 19.17
C LYS A 37 13.79 7.48 19.91
N VAL A 38 12.76 7.05 19.17
CA VAL A 38 11.64 6.30 19.74
C VAL A 38 11.56 4.90 19.15
N VAL A 39 11.37 3.89 20.01
CA VAL A 39 11.15 2.50 19.63
C VAL A 39 9.78 2.05 20.15
N ALA A 40 8.85 1.72 19.25
CA ALA A 40 7.56 1.16 19.63
C ALA A 40 7.61 -0.36 19.80
N GLU A 41 7.09 -0.88 20.92
CA GLU A 41 7.10 -2.32 21.21
C GLU A 41 5.75 -2.99 20.96
N GLY A 42 5.79 -4.27 20.58
CA GLY A 42 4.58 -5.08 20.44
C GLY A 42 3.72 -4.72 19.23
N ILE A 43 4.33 -4.29 18.13
CA ILE A 43 3.61 -4.07 16.86
C ILE A 43 3.19 -5.44 16.30
N GLU A 44 1.89 -5.65 16.16
CA GLU A 44 1.30 -6.92 15.72
C GLU A 44 0.49 -6.79 14.43
N LYS A 45 -0.11 -5.61 14.19
CA LYS A 45 -1.06 -5.38 13.10
C LYS A 45 -0.57 -4.33 12.09
N PRO A 46 -0.90 -4.45 10.79
CA PRO A 46 -0.50 -3.48 9.76
C PRO A 46 -0.93 -2.04 10.09
N GLU A 47 -2.12 -1.86 10.66
CA GLU A 47 -2.68 -0.56 10.98
C GLU A 47 -1.90 0.13 12.11
N GLN A 48 -1.37 -0.64 13.06
CA GLN A 48 -0.48 -0.11 14.12
C GLN A 48 0.82 0.39 13.52
N LEU A 49 1.46 -0.40 12.65
CA LEU A 49 2.69 -0.01 11.96
C LEU A 49 2.47 1.24 11.10
N ALA A 50 1.40 1.29 10.31
CA ALA A 50 1.07 2.43 9.47
C ALA A 50 0.80 3.70 10.28
N TYR A 51 0.15 3.57 11.44
CA TYR A 51 -0.08 4.69 12.34
C TYR A 51 1.22 5.22 12.96
N LEU A 52 2.07 4.32 13.50
CA LEU A 52 3.36 4.69 14.09
C LEU A 52 4.29 5.36 13.06
N ARG A 53 4.31 4.87 11.81
CA ARG A 53 5.06 5.49 10.71
C ARG A 53 4.57 6.89 10.36
N ARG A 54 3.25 7.12 10.37
CA ARG A 54 2.67 8.46 10.13
C ARG A 54 3.05 9.47 11.22
N LEU A 55 3.32 8.99 12.43
CA LEU A 55 3.86 9.82 13.52
C LEU A 55 5.40 9.93 13.48
N ASN A 56 6.08 9.48 12.42
CA ASN A 56 7.54 9.45 12.32
C ASN A 56 8.23 8.61 13.42
N CYS A 57 7.56 7.59 13.97
CA CYS A 57 8.22 6.57 14.80
C CYS A 57 8.90 5.54 13.88
N LEU A 58 10.20 5.73 13.61
CA LEU A 58 10.94 4.98 12.59
C LEU A 58 11.57 3.66 13.09
N ALA A 59 11.56 3.41 14.40
CA ALA A 59 12.02 2.16 14.99
C ALA A 59 10.91 1.46 15.77
N GLY A 60 10.90 0.13 15.73
CA GLY A 60 9.91 -0.67 16.44
C GLY A 60 10.19 -2.16 16.38
N GLN A 61 9.57 -2.88 17.29
CA GLN A 61 9.66 -4.34 17.41
C GLN A 61 8.28 -4.94 17.63
N GLY A 62 8.09 -6.18 17.17
CA GLY A 62 6.86 -6.93 17.43
C GLY A 62 6.67 -8.07 16.46
N TYR A 63 5.61 -8.85 16.70
CA TYR A 63 5.31 -10.06 15.93
C TYR A 63 4.98 -9.78 14.47
N ILE A 64 4.64 -8.52 14.14
CA ILE A 64 4.52 -8.10 12.75
C ILE A 64 5.82 -8.29 11.97
N TYR A 65 7.00 -8.32 12.62
CA TYR A 65 8.31 -8.55 12.00
C TYR A 65 8.79 -9.99 12.19
N SER A 66 8.85 -10.42 13.44
CA SER A 66 9.22 -11.78 13.82
C SER A 66 8.73 -12.04 15.24
N ARG A 67 8.41 -13.30 15.55
CA ARG A 67 8.35 -13.75 16.94
C ARG A 67 9.78 -13.86 17.50
N PRO A 68 9.96 -13.98 18.83
CA PRO A 68 11.21 -14.44 19.40
C PRO A 68 11.60 -15.77 18.76
N VAL A 69 12.86 -15.90 18.34
CA VAL A 69 13.38 -17.07 17.65
C VAL A 69 14.65 -17.58 18.34
N PRO A 70 15.01 -18.87 18.18
CA PRO A 70 16.27 -19.40 18.68
C PRO A 70 17.49 -18.69 18.08
N LEU A 71 18.64 -18.77 18.77
CA LEU A 71 19.88 -18.10 18.39
C LEU A 71 20.30 -18.35 16.94
N ASP A 72 20.17 -19.59 16.46
CA ASP A 72 20.58 -19.94 15.10
C ASP A 72 19.71 -19.29 14.02
N GLU A 73 18.41 -19.16 14.28
CA GLU A 73 17.50 -18.44 13.38
C GLU A 73 17.74 -16.93 13.47
N PHE A 74 17.97 -16.40 14.67
CA PHE A 74 18.34 -15.00 14.86
C PHE A 74 19.60 -14.64 14.07
N LYS A 75 20.66 -15.46 14.12
CA LYS A 75 21.89 -15.27 13.33
C LYS A 75 21.59 -15.18 11.82
N LYS A 76 20.71 -16.04 11.31
CA LYS A 76 20.28 -16.01 9.89
C LYS A 76 19.53 -14.72 9.54
N ILE A 77 18.66 -14.24 10.42
CA ILE A 77 17.94 -12.97 10.23
C ILE A 77 18.92 -11.79 10.25
N LEU A 78 19.84 -11.76 11.23
CA LEU A 78 20.82 -10.71 11.40
C LEU A 78 21.78 -10.62 10.20
N ALA A 79 22.23 -11.77 9.67
CA ALA A 79 23.08 -11.82 8.48
C ALA A 79 22.43 -11.19 7.24
N ARG A 80 21.10 -11.24 7.12
CA ARG A 80 20.35 -10.60 6.02
C ARG A 80 20.31 -9.07 6.12
N LYS A 81 20.64 -8.49 7.28
CA LYS A 81 20.57 -7.05 7.61
C LYS A 81 19.20 -6.39 7.33
N ARG A 82 18.16 -7.19 7.11
CA ARG A 82 16.81 -6.75 6.76
C ARG A 82 15.79 -7.64 7.45
N CYS A 83 14.83 -7.01 8.11
CA CYS A 83 13.67 -7.66 8.72
C CYS A 83 12.41 -6.97 8.19
N ASN A 84 11.72 -7.63 7.26
CA ASN A 84 10.49 -7.10 6.68
C ASN A 84 9.29 -7.58 7.50
N PRO A 85 8.20 -6.79 7.58
CA PRO A 85 6.98 -7.25 8.23
C PRO A 85 6.45 -8.53 7.56
N VAL A 86 5.99 -9.51 8.34
CA VAL A 86 5.45 -10.80 7.91
C VAL A 86 4.30 -10.62 6.89
N ILE A 87 3.52 -9.54 6.98
CA ILE A 87 2.51 -9.20 5.96
C ILE A 87 3.13 -9.05 4.56
N PHE A 88 4.30 -8.40 4.45
CA PHE A 88 5.03 -8.34 3.17
C PHE A 88 5.54 -9.71 2.72
N ARG A 89 5.80 -10.63 3.66
CA ARG A 89 6.22 -11.99 3.36
C ARG A 89 5.06 -12.83 2.85
N GLU A 90 3.86 -12.72 3.42
CA GLU A 90 2.65 -13.37 2.90
C GLU A 90 2.24 -12.81 1.53
N ILE A 91 2.35 -11.49 1.32
CA ILE A 91 2.14 -10.89 -0.01
C ILE A 91 3.17 -11.45 -1.00
N ARG A 92 4.46 -11.54 -0.61
CA ARG A 92 5.50 -12.17 -1.46
C ARG A 92 5.26 -13.67 -1.68
N ILE A 93 4.77 -14.41 -0.70
CA ILE A 93 4.47 -15.85 -0.81
C ILE A 93 3.23 -16.07 -1.69
N LYS A 94 2.19 -15.23 -1.60
CA LYS A 94 1.07 -15.23 -2.56
C LYS A 94 1.50 -14.85 -3.97
N ASN A 95 2.49 -13.97 -4.10
CA ASN A 95 3.14 -13.65 -5.38
C ASN A 95 4.13 -14.74 -5.85
N ASN A 96 4.28 -15.83 -5.10
CA ASN A 96 5.06 -17.02 -5.49
C ASN A 96 4.18 -18.08 -6.17
N ILE A 97 2.89 -17.82 -6.38
CA ILE A 97 2.26 -18.28 -7.61
C ILE A 97 3.01 -17.52 -8.70
N GLU A 98 3.78 -18.21 -9.54
CA GLU A 98 4.45 -17.55 -10.67
C GLU A 98 3.44 -16.66 -11.38
N ASP A 99 3.58 -15.34 -11.19
CA ASP A 99 2.77 -14.39 -11.92
C ASP A 99 3.24 -14.50 -13.37
N LYS A 100 2.53 -15.30 -14.16
CA LYS A 100 2.81 -15.51 -15.59
C LYS A 100 2.72 -14.21 -16.39
N ARG A 101 2.25 -13.11 -15.78
CA ARG A 101 2.21 -11.80 -16.42
C ARG A 101 3.63 -11.27 -16.61
N LYS A 102 3.89 -10.77 -17.80
CA LYS A 102 5.15 -10.11 -18.18
C LYS A 102 5.47 -8.86 -17.35
N TYR A 103 4.46 -8.21 -16.76
CA TYR A 103 4.59 -6.92 -16.07
C TYR A 103 3.98 -6.96 -14.67
N PHE A 104 4.62 -6.28 -13.72
CA PHE A 104 4.08 -6.08 -12.38
C PHE A 104 2.79 -5.26 -12.42
N ARG A 105 1.93 -5.44 -11.40
CA ARG A 105 0.75 -4.59 -11.19
C ARG A 105 0.69 -4.06 -9.78
N LEU A 106 0.36 -2.77 -9.65
CA LEU A 106 0.07 -2.11 -8.39
C LEU A 106 -1.43 -2.22 -8.12
N LYS A 107 -1.79 -2.85 -7.01
CA LYS A 107 -3.18 -2.89 -6.52
C LYS A 107 -3.44 -1.68 -5.64
N PHE A 108 -4.57 -1.02 -5.86
CA PHE A 108 -4.98 0.09 -5.01
C PHE A 108 -5.75 -0.42 -3.79
N GLN A 109 -5.43 0.10 -2.59
CA GLN A 109 -6.18 -0.22 -1.37
C GLN A 109 -7.58 0.42 -1.37
N GLN A 110 -7.69 1.60 -1.97
CA GLN A 110 -8.93 2.28 -2.31
C GLN A 110 -8.95 2.43 -3.82
N LEU A 111 -10.03 2.00 -4.47
CA LEU A 111 -10.12 2.03 -5.93
C LEU A 111 -9.86 3.44 -6.46
N LEU A 112 -9.07 3.55 -7.52
CA LEU A 112 -8.73 4.83 -8.12
C LEU A 112 -9.85 5.23 -9.10
N GLU A 113 -10.53 6.34 -8.83
CA GLU A 113 -11.54 6.87 -9.76
C GLU A 113 -10.87 7.45 -11.01
N ALA A 114 -11.43 7.16 -12.19
CA ALA A 114 -10.95 7.66 -13.46
C ALA A 114 -12.09 8.01 -14.41
N ASP A 115 -11.84 8.97 -15.30
CA ASP A 115 -12.69 9.28 -16.45
C ASP A 115 -12.28 8.39 -17.63
N MET A 116 -13.21 7.53 -18.06
CA MET A 116 -13.06 6.68 -19.25
C MET A 116 -13.77 7.31 -20.45
N THR A 117 -13.11 7.39 -21.60
CA THR A 117 -13.68 7.89 -22.86
C THR A 117 -13.39 6.92 -23.98
N VAL A 118 -14.39 6.65 -24.83
CA VAL A 118 -14.16 5.95 -26.11
C VAL A 118 -13.64 6.98 -27.10
N ILE A 119 -12.41 6.81 -27.58
CA ILE A 119 -11.78 7.75 -28.52
C ILE A 119 -11.75 7.24 -29.96
N GLU A 120 -11.85 5.92 -30.16
CA GLU A 120 -11.81 5.29 -31.49
C GLU A 120 -12.65 4.02 -31.55
N VAL A 121 -13.33 3.81 -32.68
CA VAL A 121 -14.07 2.57 -33.01
C VAL A 121 -13.82 2.21 -34.47
N ASN A 122 -13.35 0.99 -34.75
CA ASN A 122 -13.00 0.50 -36.10
C ASN A 122 -12.11 1.49 -36.87
N ASP A 123 -11.00 1.91 -36.24
CA ASP A 123 -10.02 2.87 -36.78
C ASP A 123 -10.59 4.27 -37.10
N ARG A 124 -11.78 4.59 -36.60
CA ARG A 124 -12.42 5.91 -36.74
C ARG A 124 -12.49 6.60 -35.40
N LYS A 125 -11.96 7.82 -35.33
CA LYS A 125 -12.09 8.66 -34.14
C LYS A 125 -13.55 8.98 -33.88
N VAL A 126 -13.97 8.80 -32.63
CA VAL A 126 -15.31 9.10 -32.17
C VAL A 126 -15.26 10.13 -31.05
N LYS A 127 -16.27 11.00 -30.97
CA LYS A 127 -16.42 11.96 -29.88
C LYS A 127 -17.57 11.52 -28.99
N VAL A 128 -17.23 10.69 -28.00
CA VAL A 128 -18.16 10.23 -26.97
C VAL A 128 -17.86 10.99 -25.67
N GLY A 129 -18.85 11.20 -24.82
CA GLY A 129 -18.63 11.73 -23.46
C GLY A 129 -17.77 10.80 -22.61
N ASN A 130 -17.38 11.27 -21.42
CA ASN A 130 -16.70 10.42 -20.45
C ASN A 130 -17.68 9.69 -19.54
N THR A 131 -17.20 8.63 -18.89
CA THR A 131 -17.91 7.92 -17.82
C THR A 131 -16.94 7.61 -16.70
N LYS A 132 -17.39 7.78 -15.46
CA LYS A 132 -16.61 7.43 -14.27
C LYS A 132 -16.47 5.92 -14.12
N VAL A 133 -15.25 5.46 -13.93
CA VAL A 133 -14.89 4.07 -13.67
C VAL A 133 -13.96 3.98 -12.47
N LEU A 134 -13.88 2.78 -11.88
CA LEU A 134 -13.00 2.53 -10.73
C LEU A 134 -11.88 1.58 -11.15
N ILE A 135 -10.62 2.00 -11.04
CA ILE A 135 -9.45 1.20 -11.35
C ILE A 135 -9.04 0.38 -10.12
N GLU A 136 -9.01 -0.94 -10.28
CA GLU A 136 -8.58 -1.89 -9.24
C GLU A 136 -7.06 -2.01 -9.16
N ASN A 137 -6.40 -2.06 -10.33
CA ASN A 137 -4.96 -2.20 -10.44
C ASN A 137 -4.43 -1.65 -11.76
N ILE A 138 -3.17 -1.22 -11.77
CA ILE A 138 -2.47 -0.67 -12.94
C ILE A 138 -1.03 -1.18 -13.03
N GLY A 139 -0.50 -1.30 -14.24
CA GLY A 139 0.92 -1.57 -14.49
C GLY A 139 1.31 -1.36 -15.97
N PRO A 140 2.57 -1.64 -16.34
CA PRO A 140 3.07 -1.45 -17.71
C PRO A 140 2.34 -2.29 -18.78
N GLY A 141 1.54 -3.28 -18.38
CA GLY A 141 0.70 -4.10 -19.26
C GLY A 141 -0.77 -3.71 -19.30
N GLY A 142 -1.12 -2.51 -18.83
CA GLY A 142 -2.49 -2.00 -18.77
C GLY A 142 -3.06 -1.95 -17.35
N LEU A 143 -4.36 -1.70 -17.28
CA LEU A 143 -5.11 -1.54 -16.03
C LEU A 143 -6.33 -2.46 -16.00
N CYS A 144 -6.85 -2.70 -14.81
CA CYS A 144 -8.11 -3.40 -14.58
C CYS A 144 -9.08 -2.43 -13.91
N PHE A 145 -10.32 -2.38 -14.39
CA PHE A 145 -11.32 -1.43 -13.93
C PHE A 145 -12.71 -2.06 -13.85
N ILE A 146 -13.55 -1.46 -13.01
CA ILE A 146 -14.96 -1.76 -12.84
C ILE A 146 -15.75 -0.67 -13.57
N SER A 147 -16.71 -1.10 -14.39
CA SER A 147 -17.63 -0.22 -15.09
C SER A 147 -19.04 -0.77 -15.02
N ASN A 148 -20.02 0.14 -15.02
CA ASN A 148 -21.44 -0.20 -15.10
C ASN A 148 -21.91 -0.37 -16.55
N ILE A 149 -21.03 -0.12 -17.53
CA ILE A 149 -21.32 -0.27 -18.95
C ILE A 149 -20.80 -1.63 -19.43
N ARG A 150 -21.66 -2.40 -20.10
CA ARG A 150 -21.23 -3.61 -20.82
C ARG A 150 -20.47 -3.20 -22.07
N LEU A 151 -19.15 -3.34 -22.04
CA LEU A 151 -18.30 -3.09 -23.18
C LEU A 151 -18.07 -4.40 -23.94
N LEU A 152 -18.17 -4.36 -25.27
CA LEU A 152 -17.81 -5.49 -26.12
C LEU A 152 -16.29 -5.68 -26.06
N VAL A 153 -15.83 -6.89 -25.73
CA VAL A 153 -14.41 -7.24 -25.70
C VAL A 153 -13.92 -7.35 -27.14
N THR A 154 -13.52 -6.21 -27.71
CA THR A 154 -12.98 -6.12 -29.07
C THR A 154 -11.76 -5.21 -29.09
N LYS A 155 -10.77 -5.56 -29.94
CA LYS A 155 -9.57 -4.74 -30.14
C LYS A 155 -9.84 -3.47 -30.96
N ASN A 156 -11.01 -3.39 -31.58
CA ASN A 156 -11.38 -2.30 -32.48
C ASN A 156 -11.89 -1.06 -31.73
N VAL A 157 -11.89 -1.09 -30.39
CA VAL A 157 -12.31 0.04 -29.55
C VAL A 157 -11.13 0.50 -28.71
N ILE A 158 -10.73 1.76 -28.89
CA ILE A 158 -9.68 2.38 -28.09
C ILE A 158 -10.31 3.26 -27.01
N LEU A 159 -9.94 2.98 -25.77
CA LEU A 159 -10.36 3.69 -24.57
C LEU A 159 -9.22 4.58 -24.09
N GLN A 160 -9.57 5.77 -23.60
CA GLN A 160 -8.71 6.64 -22.83
C GLN A 160 -9.19 6.69 -21.38
N PHE A 161 -8.28 6.53 -20.43
CA PHE A 161 -8.50 6.72 -19.01
C PHE A 161 -7.70 7.92 -18.53
N THR A 162 -8.36 8.82 -17.79
CA THR A 162 -7.71 9.99 -17.16
C THR A 162 -8.00 9.97 -15.68
N SER A 163 -6.98 10.15 -14.84
CA SER A 163 -7.11 10.18 -13.39
C SER A 163 -5.98 11.02 -12.79
N GLU A 164 -6.05 11.29 -11.49
CA GLU A 164 -5.01 12.01 -10.75
C GLU A 164 -4.35 11.07 -9.74
N LEU A 165 -3.02 10.96 -9.80
CA LEU A 165 -2.24 10.11 -8.92
C LEU A 165 -1.03 10.88 -8.40
N ILE A 166 -1.00 11.14 -7.08
CA ILE A 166 0.07 11.93 -6.42
C ILE A 166 0.16 13.32 -7.07
N ASP A 167 -0.99 14.02 -7.13
CA ASP A 167 -1.13 15.38 -7.67
C ASP A 167 -0.63 15.55 -9.12
N LYS A 168 -0.67 14.45 -9.89
CA LYS A 168 -0.30 14.42 -11.31
C LYS A 168 -1.37 13.75 -12.12
N GLU A 169 -1.77 14.39 -13.22
CA GLU A 169 -2.66 13.78 -14.21
C GLU A 169 -1.93 12.59 -14.84
N ILE A 170 -2.59 11.43 -14.81
CA ILE A 170 -2.21 10.25 -15.57
C ILE A 170 -3.22 10.05 -16.70
N LYS A 171 -2.69 9.72 -17.88
CA LYS A 171 -3.48 9.42 -19.08
C LYS A 171 -3.01 8.11 -19.66
N VAL A 172 -3.94 7.18 -19.87
CA VAL A 172 -3.64 5.83 -20.34
C VAL A 172 -4.58 5.47 -21.48
N HIS A 173 -4.04 4.85 -22.53
CA HIS A 173 -4.80 4.37 -23.67
C HIS A 173 -4.70 2.85 -23.80
N GLY A 174 -5.78 2.22 -24.25
CA GLY A 174 -5.78 0.78 -24.50
C GLY A 174 -7.09 0.26 -25.06
N TYR A 175 -7.07 -1.01 -25.45
CA TYR A 175 -8.25 -1.78 -25.85
C TYR A 175 -8.61 -2.81 -24.77
N ILE A 176 -9.84 -3.32 -24.83
CA ILE A 176 -10.32 -4.34 -23.88
C ILE A 176 -9.77 -5.70 -24.28
N VAL A 177 -9.24 -6.44 -23.30
CA VAL A 177 -8.60 -7.76 -23.48
C VAL A 177 -9.28 -8.80 -22.61
#